data_AF-A0A3B1BVW6-F1
#
_entry.id   AF-A0A3B1BVW6-F1
#
_cell.length_a   1.000
_cell.length_b   1.000
_cell.length_c   1.000
_cell.angle_alpha   90.00
_cell.angle_beta   90.00
_cell.angle_gamma   90.00
#
_symmetry.space_group_name_H-M   'P 1'
#
loop_
_entity.id
_entity.type
_entity.pdbx_description
1 polymer ?
#
loop_
_entity_poly.entity_id
_entity_poly.type
_entity_poly.pdbx_seq_one_letter_code
_entity_poly.pdbx_strand_id
1 'polypeptide(L)'
;MKKIILPLVILSVMMAMGCDNRSDSTVAATERGKLLSSEKLLTLSAAELALVFNLSGINSIVPTYGFTVYKIVYDTIDPWGNAVDASGAISIPLGLTTAPVVSLQHGTISKNSEAPSAGGVTTLIGASLATFGYIIAMPDYLGFGASSAILHPYLHEETMASASLDMLRAGM
;
A
#
# COMPACT_ATOMS: atom_id res chain seq x y z
N MET A 1 -30.76 46.30 -25.18
CA MET A 1 -30.36 44.86 -25.20
C MET A 1 -28.88 44.61 -25.52
N LYS A 2 -28.03 45.63 -25.73
CA LYS A 2 -26.59 45.45 -26.08
C LYS A 2 -25.59 45.45 -24.91
N LYS A 3 -26.02 45.66 -23.66
CA LYS A 3 -25.12 45.78 -22.49
C LYS A 3 -24.94 44.49 -21.65
N ILE A 4 -25.67 43.42 -21.97
CA ILE A 4 -25.59 42.13 -21.25
C ILE A 4 -24.70 41.11 -21.98
N ILE A 5 -24.42 41.34 -23.27
CA ILE A 5 -23.63 40.41 -24.10
C ILE A 5 -22.13 40.52 -23.78
N LEU A 6 -21.63 41.70 -23.41
CA LEU A 6 -20.21 41.93 -23.12
C LEU A 6 -19.69 41.20 -21.86
N PRO A 7 -20.39 41.15 -20.71
CA PRO A 7 -19.92 40.37 -19.55
C PRO A 7 -20.06 38.86 -19.76
N LEU A 8 -20.97 38.40 -20.64
CA LEU A 8 -21.16 36.98 -20.94
C LEU A 8 -20.03 36.42 -21.82
N VAL A 9 -19.49 37.24 -22.74
CA VAL A 9 -18.34 36.86 -23.58
C VAL A 9 -17.05 36.80 -22.74
N ILE A 10 -16.86 37.70 -21.77
CA ILE A 10 -15.67 37.69 -20.89
C ILE A 10 -15.65 36.46 -19.97
N LEU A 11 -16.81 35.99 -19.50
CA LEU A 11 -16.91 34.76 -18.70
C LEU A 11 -16.63 33.49 -19.53
N SER A 12 -16.97 33.50 -20.83
CA SER A 12 -16.68 32.37 -21.73
C SER A 12 -15.19 32.24 -22.11
N VAL A 13 -14.43 33.33 -22.09
CA VAL A 13 -12.99 33.32 -22.42
C VAL A 13 -12.13 32.84 -21.25
N MET A 14 -12.57 33.05 -19.99
CA MET A 14 -11.88 32.53 -18.80
C MET A 14 -11.99 31.00 -18.63
N MET A 15 -12.92 30.35 -19.32
CA MET A 15 -13.07 28.88 -19.34
C MET A 15 -12.21 28.19 -20.43
N ALA A 16 -11.65 28.95 -21.38
CA ALA A 16 -10.90 28.41 -22.51
C ALA A 16 -9.37 28.47 -22.36
N MET A 17 -8.87 28.97 -21.23
CA MET A 17 -7.43 28.94 -20.86
C MET A 17 -7.12 27.86 -19.81
N GLY A 18 -8.06 26.96 -19.52
CA GLY A 18 -7.79 25.70 -18.83
C GLY A 18 -7.20 24.67 -19.79
N CYS A 19 -6.14 25.00 -20.51
CA CYS A 19 -5.28 23.97 -21.07
C CYS A 19 -4.62 23.32 -19.85
N ASP A 20 -5.05 22.10 -19.52
CA ASP A 20 -4.31 21.21 -18.64
C ASP A 20 -3.00 20.87 -19.37
N ASN A 21 -2.04 21.80 -19.31
CA ASN A 21 -0.63 21.52 -19.54
C ASN A 21 -0.14 20.74 -18.33
N ARG A 22 -0.72 19.54 -18.10
CA ARG A 22 0.08 18.43 -17.63
C ARG A 22 1.18 18.33 -18.66
N SER A 23 2.33 18.93 -18.35
CA SER A 23 3.58 18.41 -18.83
C SER A 23 3.44 16.91 -18.66
N ASP A 24 3.43 16.20 -19.78
CA ASP A 24 3.69 14.78 -19.79
C ASP A 24 5.06 14.68 -19.13
N SER A 25 5.03 14.55 -17.80
CA SER A 25 6.21 14.40 -17.00
C SER A 25 6.66 12.98 -17.31
N THR A 26 7.25 12.80 -18.48
CA THR A 26 8.04 11.64 -18.86
C THR A 26 9.33 11.60 -18.04
N VAL A 27 9.28 12.03 -16.77
CA VAL A 27 10.20 11.62 -15.72
C VAL A 27 9.93 10.14 -15.52
N ALA A 28 10.52 9.35 -16.40
CA ALA A 28 10.65 7.90 -16.39
C ALA A 28 9.64 7.17 -15.48
N ALA A 29 8.47 6.80 -16.03
CA ALA A 29 7.60 5.77 -15.47
C ALA A 29 8.28 4.38 -15.38
N THR A 30 9.61 4.29 -15.46
CA THR A 30 10.36 3.07 -15.77
C THR A 30 11.00 2.36 -14.58
N GLU A 31 11.05 2.90 -13.35
CA GLU A 31 11.67 2.15 -12.23
C GLU A 31 10.94 2.21 -10.87
N ARG A 32 9.72 2.76 -10.78
CA ARG A 32 8.98 2.77 -9.49
C ARG A 32 8.49 1.38 -9.08
N GLY A 33 8.55 1.08 -7.79
CA GLY A 33 8.16 -0.21 -7.23
C GLY A 33 9.27 -1.26 -7.28
N LYS A 34 10.52 -0.83 -7.32
CA LYS A 34 11.70 -1.68 -7.17
C LYS A 34 11.84 -2.11 -5.72
N LEU A 35 12.02 -3.41 -5.52
CA LEU A 35 12.38 -3.98 -4.22
C LEU A 35 13.82 -3.57 -3.86
N LEU A 36 13.98 -2.90 -2.71
CA LEU A 36 15.28 -2.46 -2.20
C LEU A 36 15.83 -3.44 -1.15
N SER A 37 14.97 -3.93 -0.26
CA SER A 37 15.34 -4.96 0.72
C SER A 37 14.14 -5.76 1.20
N SER A 38 14.40 -6.95 1.73
CA SER A 38 13.40 -7.81 2.35
C SER A 38 13.96 -8.45 3.62
N GLU A 39 13.17 -8.45 4.69
CA GLU A 39 13.48 -9.05 5.98
C GLU A 39 12.36 -10.01 6.37
N LYS A 40 12.71 -11.26 6.68
CA LYS A 40 11.73 -12.22 7.19
C LYS A 40 11.42 -11.91 8.65
N LEU A 41 10.16 -11.59 8.96
CA LEU A 41 9.73 -11.29 10.32
C LEU A 41 9.31 -12.56 11.07
N LEU A 42 8.53 -13.42 10.43
CA LEU A 42 7.89 -14.57 11.07
C LEU A 42 7.56 -15.66 10.05
N THR A 43 7.52 -16.91 10.49
CA THR A 43 6.89 -18.02 9.76
C THR A 43 6.05 -18.82 10.74
N LEU A 44 4.82 -19.15 10.34
CA LEU A 44 3.92 -20.02 11.09
C LEU A 44 3.36 -21.08 10.17
N SER A 45 3.43 -22.34 10.59
CA SER A 45 2.76 -23.46 9.92
C SER A 45 1.25 -23.46 10.18
N ALA A 46 0.49 -24.16 9.34
CA ALA A 46 -0.96 -24.34 9.55
C ALA A 46 -1.26 -25.03 10.89
N ALA A 47 -0.40 -25.95 11.34
CA ALA A 47 -0.56 -26.65 12.62
C ALA A 47 -0.37 -25.71 13.82
N GLU A 48 0.66 -24.85 13.79
CA GLU A 48 0.89 -23.84 14.83
C GLU A 48 -0.26 -22.85 14.89
N LEU A 49 -0.76 -22.40 13.73
CA LEU A 49 -1.92 -21.50 13.66
C LEU A 49 -3.19 -22.14 14.21
N ALA A 50 -3.45 -23.41 13.87
CA ALA A 50 -4.61 -24.15 14.39
C ALA A 50 -4.57 -24.24 15.92
N LEU A 51 -3.38 -24.47 16.50
CA LEU A 51 -3.20 -24.48 17.95
C LEU A 51 -3.47 -23.10 18.55
N VAL A 52 -2.89 -22.03 17.99
CA VAL A 52 -3.09 -20.65 18.47
C VAL A 52 -4.57 -20.25 18.40
N PHE A 53 -5.26 -20.56 17.30
CA PHE A 53 -6.67 -20.25 17.12
C PHE A 53 -7.53 -20.99 18.15
N ASN A 54 -7.29 -22.29 18.35
CA ASN A 54 -8.02 -23.07 19.35
C ASN A 54 -7.82 -22.54 20.78
N LEU A 55 -6.58 -22.25 21.17
CA LEU A 55 -6.26 -21.67 22.49
C LEU A 55 -6.86 -20.27 22.67
N SER A 56 -7.05 -19.52 21.58
CA SER A 56 -7.69 -18.20 21.58
C SER A 56 -9.22 -18.26 21.50
N GLY A 57 -9.81 -19.47 21.50
CA GLY A 57 -11.26 -19.67 21.37
C GLY A 57 -11.82 -19.46 19.95
N ILE A 58 -10.96 -19.31 18.96
CA ILE A 58 -11.32 -19.16 17.54
C ILE A 58 -11.42 -20.56 16.91
N ASN A 59 -12.57 -21.21 17.09
CA ASN A 59 -12.80 -22.56 16.56
C ASN A 59 -13.49 -22.59 15.19
N SER A 60 -14.00 -21.44 14.73
CA SER A 60 -14.73 -21.33 13.45
C SER A 60 -13.81 -21.18 12.23
N ILE A 61 -12.50 -21.03 12.43
CA ILE A 61 -11.51 -20.82 11.37
C ILE A 61 -10.50 -21.96 11.43
N VAL A 62 -10.37 -22.69 10.32
CA VAL A 62 -9.38 -23.75 10.16
C VAL A 62 -8.32 -23.28 9.14
N PRO A 63 -7.09 -22.95 9.57
CA PRO A 63 -6.04 -22.50 8.66
C PRO A 63 -5.66 -23.65 7.72
N THR A 64 -5.70 -23.39 6.41
CA THR A 64 -5.35 -24.40 5.38
C THR A 64 -3.86 -24.37 5.05
N TYR A 65 -3.27 -23.18 5.04
CA TYR A 65 -1.86 -22.96 4.77
C TYR A 65 -1.20 -22.27 5.97
N GLY A 66 0.06 -22.61 6.20
CA GLY A 66 0.95 -21.72 6.94
C GLY A 66 1.35 -20.53 6.08
N PHE A 67 2.03 -19.54 6.66
CA PHE A 67 2.55 -18.39 5.92
C PHE A 67 3.88 -17.90 6.49
N THR A 68 4.62 -17.15 5.68
CA THR A 68 5.75 -16.33 6.10
C THR A 68 5.39 -14.85 5.91
N VAL A 69 5.71 -14.02 6.91
CA VAL A 69 5.60 -12.56 6.81
C VAL A 69 6.99 -11.98 6.58
N TYR A 70 7.10 -11.14 5.56
CA TYR A 70 8.28 -10.32 5.31
C TYR A 70 7.94 -8.86 5.51
N LYS A 71 8.89 -8.09 6.03
CA LYS A 71 8.97 -6.65 5.81
C LYS A 71 9.73 -6.42 4.51
N ILE A 72 9.24 -5.54 3.66
CA ILE A 72 9.97 -5.09 2.49
C ILE A 72 10.12 -3.57 2.48
N VAL A 73 11.19 -3.11 1.84
CA VAL A 73 11.44 -1.71 1.53
C VAL A 73 11.51 -1.58 0.02
N TYR A 74 10.81 -0.60 -0.54
CA TYR A 74 10.69 -0.37 -1.98
C TYR A 74 10.71 1.11 -2.31
N ASP A 75 11.04 1.45 -3.55
CA ASP A 75 10.99 2.84 -4.00
C ASP A 75 9.58 3.25 -4.46
N THR A 76 9.23 4.51 -4.20
CA THR A 76 8.01 5.15 -4.68
C THR A 76 8.25 6.66 -4.81
N ILE A 77 7.19 7.46 -4.88
CA ILE A 77 7.26 8.92 -4.99
C ILE A 77 6.50 9.64 -3.87
N ASP A 78 7.05 10.78 -3.46
CA ASP A 78 6.45 11.72 -2.52
C ASP A 78 5.38 12.62 -3.20
N PRO A 79 4.65 13.48 -2.44
CA PRO A 79 3.66 14.40 -3.01
C PRO A 79 4.21 15.40 -4.04
N TRP A 80 5.53 15.58 -4.11
CA TRP A 80 6.19 16.49 -5.04
C TRP A 80 6.82 15.74 -6.22
N GLY A 81 6.64 14.41 -6.30
CA GLY A 81 7.17 13.56 -7.37
C GLY A 81 8.64 13.13 -7.18
N ASN A 82 9.26 13.41 -6.04
CA ASN A 82 10.62 12.95 -5.78
C ASN A 82 10.61 11.49 -5.34
N ALA A 83 11.67 10.75 -5.68
CA ALA A 83 11.87 9.39 -5.21
C ALA A 83 11.99 9.35 -3.68
N VAL A 84 11.31 8.38 -3.07
CA VAL A 84 11.35 8.13 -1.62
C VAL A 84 11.19 6.64 -1.36
N ASP A 85 11.87 6.14 -0.34
CA ASP A 85 11.75 4.75 0.10
C ASP A 85 10.52 4.61 1.00
N ALA A 86 9.67 3.64 0.70
CA ALA A 86 8.55 3.23 1.53
C ALA A 86 8.74 1.78 2.01
N SER A 87 7.97 1.38 3.01
CA SER A 87 7.96 -0.01 3.48
C SER A 87 6.56 -0.57 3.58
N GLY A 88 6.49 -1.88 3.80
CA GLY A 88 5.26 -2.60 4.04
C GLY A 88 5.53 -4.01 4.51
N ALA A 89 4.47 -4.72 4.85
CA ALA A 89 4.50 -6.15 5.12
C ALA A 89 3.91 -6.94 3.94
N ILE A 90 4.50 -8.10 3.65
CA ILE A 90 3.94 -9.07 2.70
C ILE A 90 3.84 -10.44 3.37
N SER A 91 2.64 -11.01 3.34
CA SER A 91 2.38 -12.37 3.85
C SER A 91 2.26 -13.33 2.68
N ILE A 92 3.08 -14.38 2.67
CA ILE A 92 3.16 -15.37 1.59
C ILE A 92 2.75 -16.75 2.13
N PRO A 93 1.73 -17.42 1.56
CA PRO A 93 1.33 -18.76 1.97
C PRO A 93 2.39 -19.80 1.62
N LEU A 94 2.60 -20.76 2.52
CA LEU A 94 3.57 -21.84 2.35
C LEU A 94 3.05 -22.93 1.40
N GLY A 95 3.96 -23.51 0.61
CA GLY A 95 3.67 -24.69 -0.22
C GLY A 95 2.91 -24.40 -1.52
N LEU A 96 2.64 -23.12 -1.83
CA LEU A 96 2.05 -22.70 -3.08
C LEU A 96 3.13 -22.13 -4.02
N THR A 97 3.10 -22.55 -5.28
CA THR A 97 3.95 -21.98 -6.35
C THR A 97 3.31 -20.74 -6.99
N THR A 98 1.98 -20.64 -6.94
CA THR A 98 1.18 -19.51 -7.42
C THR A 98 0.02 -19.28 -6.47
N ALA A 99 -0.32 -18.03 -6.22
CA ALA A 99 -1.43 -17.64 -5.36
C ALA A 99 -2.07 -16.33 -5.86
N PRO A 100 -3.39 -16.14 -5.68
CA PRO A 100 -4.01 -14.83 -5.88
C PRO A 100 -3.42 -13.80 -4.90
N VAL A 101 -3.33 -12.55 -5.36
CA VAL A 101 -2.76 -11.44 -4.62
C VAL A 101 -3.87 -10.53 -4.12
N VAL A 102 -3.77 -10.11 -2.86
CA VAL A 102 -4.63 -9.08 -2.26
C VAL A 102 -3.75 -7.91 -1.84
N SER A 103 -4.10 -6.72 -2.30
CA SER A 103 -3.59 -5.47 -1.73
C SER A 103 -4.49 -5.08 -0.56
N LEU A 104 -3.94 -5.06 0.65
CA LEU A 104 -4.69 -4.76 1.87
C LEU A 104 -4.15 -3.48 2.51
N GLN A 105 -4.98 -2.44 2.53
CA GLN A 105 -4.65 -1.14 3.08
C GLN A 105 -5.06 -1.04 4.55
N HIS A 106 -4.22 -0.43 5.37
CA HIS A 106 -4.57 -0.13 6.76
C HIS A 106 -5.51 1.08 6.84
N GLY A 107 -6.25 1.18 7.95
CA GLY A 107 -7.04 2.36 8.29
C GLY A 107 -6.17 3.50 8.82
N THR A 108 -6.77 4.53 9.43
CA THR A 108 -6.02 5.63 10.04
C THR A 108 -5.12 5.11 11.17
N ILE A 109 -3.82 5.40 11.10
CA ILE A 109 -2.83 5.14 12.15
C ILE A 109 -2.08 6.42 12.49
N SER A 110 -1.53 6.50 13.70
CA SER A 110 -0.81 7.69 14.18
C SER A 110 0.61 7.38 14.65
N LYS A 111 0.97 6.10 14.78
CA LYS A 111 2.28 5.66 15.26
C LYS A 111 2.93 4.69 14.29
N ASN A 112 4.25 4.76 14.18
CA ASN A 112 5.04 3.80 13.40
C ASN A 112 4.85 2.34 13.85
N SER A 113 4.59 2.09 15.14
CA SER A 113 4.31 0.75 15.66
C SER A 113 2.97 0.16 15.19
N GLU A 114 2.09 0.97 14.62
CA GLU A 114 0.79 0.55 14.09
C GLU A 114 0.86 0.21 12.58
N ALA A 115 1.99 0.53 11.94
CA ALA A 115 2.21 0.24 10.53
C ALA A 115 2.34 -1.28 10.28
N PRO A 116 1.88 -1.79 9.12
CA PRO A 116 1.99 -3.19 8.78
C PRO A 116 3.39 -3.81 8.96
N SER A 117 4.45 -3.14 8.49
CA SER A 117 5.83 -3.65 8.61
C SER A 117 6.34 -3.76 10.06
N ALA A 118 5.67 -3.09 11.01
CA ALA A 118 5.93 -3.18 12.44
C ALA A 118 5.01 -4.19 13.16
N GLY A 119 4.16 -4.92 12.44
CA GLY A 119 3.25 -5.90 13.02
C GLY A 119 1.95 -5.31 13.57
N GLY A 120 1.50 -4.17 13.03
CA GLY A 120 0.21 -3.57 13.38
C GLY A 120 -1.00 -4.46 13.08
N VAL A 121 -2.20 -4.01 13.47
CA VAL A 121 -3.44 -4.80 13.37
C VAL A 121 -3.73 -5.30 11.94
N THR A 122 -3.42 -4.49 10.92
CA THR A 122 -3.58 -4.87 9.51
C THR A 122 -2.72 -6.08 9.14
N THR A 123 -1.52 -6.22 9.73
CA THR A 123 -0.67 -7.40 9.51
C THR A 123 -1.31 -8.66 10.05
N LEU A 124 -1.96 -8.59 11.20
CA LEU A 124 -2.70 -9.74 11.76
C LEU A 124 -3.88 -10.12 10.88
N ILE A 125 -4.63 -9.12 10.40
CA ILE A 125 -5.76 -9.34 9.47
C ILE A 125 -5.25 -9.95 8.16
N GLY A 126 -4.22 -9.38 7.55
CA GLY A 126 -3.63 -9.89 6.31
C GLY A 126 -3.03 -11.29 6.48
N ALA A 127 -2.29 -11.53 7.56
CA ALA A 127 -1.77 -12.86 7.89
C ALA A 127 -2.89 -13.92 7.99
N SER A 128 -4.05 -13.56 8.56
CA SER A 128 -5.20 -14.48 8.59
C SER A 128 -5.72 -14.84 7.19
N LEU A 129 -5.73 -13.89 6.25
CA LEU A 129 -6.11 -14.14 4.86
C LEU A 129 -5.11 -15.03 4.13
N ALA A 130 -3.82 -14.91 4.46
CA ALA A 130 -2.78 -15.76 3.89
C ALA A 130 -2.98 -17.25 4.24
N THR A 131 -3.63 -17.56 5.37
CA THR A 131 -3.96 -18.95 5.74
C THR A 131 -4.93 -19.63 4.76
N PHE A 132 -5.62 -18.86 3.92
CA PHE A 132 -6.51 -19.33 2.88
C PHE A 132 -5.85 -19.37 1.48
N GLY A 133 -4.53 -19.13 1.39
CA GLY A 133 -3.77 -19.27 0.16
C GLY A 133 -3.64 -17.99 -0.68
N TYR A 134 -3.77 -16.81 -0.07
CA TYR A 134 -3.56 -15.52 -0.72
C TYR A 134 -2.21 -14.92 -0.35
N ILE A 135 -1.52 -14.30 -1.32
CA ILE A 135 -0.40 -13.39 -1.00
C ILE A 135 -1.00 -12.04 -0.64
N ILE A 136 -0.60 -11.48 0.51
CA ILE A 136 -1.18 -10.23 1.02
C ILE A 136 -0.11 -9.16 1.10
N ALA A 137 -0.24 -8.11 0.29
CA ALA A 137 0.65 -6.94 0.29
C ALA A 137 0.01 -5.81 1.10
N MET A 138 0.72 -5.30 2.10
CA MET A 138 0.24 -4.29 3.06
C MET A 138 1.24 -3.14 3.13
N PRO A 139 1.05 -2.05 2.36
CA PRO A 139 1.93 -0.89 2.43
C PRO A 139 1.78 -0.17 3.76
N ASP A 140 2.86 0.43 4.29
CA ASP A 140 2.82 1.30 5.46
C ASP A 140 2.33 2.72 5.15
N TYR A 141 2.25 3.05 3.86
CA TYR A 141 2.19 4.43 3.35
C TYR A 141 3.39 5.30 3.72
N LEU A 142 3.47 6.44 3.04
CA LEU A 142 4.47 7.47 3.32
C LEU A 142 4.28 8.07 4.71
N GLY A 143 5.36 8.41 5.40
CA GLY A 143 5.36 8.91 6.78
C GLY A 143 5.38 7.84 7.86
N PHE A 144 5.42 6.57 7.45
CA PHE A 144 5.59 5.43 8.34
C PHE A 144 6.72 4.50 7.86
N GLY A 145 7.20 3.66 8.77
CA GLY A 145 8.25 2.67 8.52
C GLY A 145 9.52 3.32 7.96
N ALA A 146 9.95 2.88 6.77
CA ALA A 146 11.13 3.39 6.07
C ALA A 146 11.04 4.88 5.74
N SER A 147 9.82 5.42 5.61
CA SER A 147 9.55 6.83 5.31
C SER A 147 9.17 7.65 6.56
N SER A 148 9.45 7.17 7.76
CA SER A 148 9.02 7.82 9.02
C SER A 148 9.58 9.23 9.27
N ALA A 149 10.59 9.65 8.51
CA ALA A 149 11.16 10.99 8.59
C ALA A 149 10.28 12.07 7.93
N ILE A 150 9.33 11.70 7.07
CA ILE A 150 8.40 12.64 6.42
C ILE A 150 7.03 12.62 7.11
N LEU A 151 6.27 13.71 6.98
CA LEU A 151 4.90 13.76 7.48
C LEU A 151 4.01 12.87 6.60
N HIS A 152 3.19 12.02 7.22
CA HIS A 152 2.22 11.19 6.51
C HIS A 152 1.24 12.06 5.70
N PRO A 153 1.19 11.93 4.37
CA PRO A 153 0.21 12.61 3.52
C PRO A 153 -1.18 11.98 3.68
N TYR A 154 -1.84 12.28 4.80
CA TYR A 154 -3.10 11.65 5.19
C TYR A 154 -4.22 11.96 4.21
N LEU A 155 -4.89 10.92 3.72
CA LEU A 155 -5.94 10.99 2.69
C LEU A 155 -5.51 11.67 1.38
N HIS A 156 -4.21 11.74 1.12
CA HIS A 156 -3.68 12.24 -0.15
C HIS A 156 -3.72 11.13 -1.21
N GLU A 157 -4.70 11.23 -2.11
CA GLU A 157 -5.04 10.21 -3.12
C GLU A 157 -3.82 9.67 -3.86
N GLU A 158 -3.03 10.57 -4.48
CA GLU A 158 -1.94 10.18 -5.36
C GLU A 158 -0.88 9.35 -4.64
N THR A 159 -0.52 9.73 -3.40
CA THR A 159 0.54 9.04 -2.64
C THR A 159 0.07 7.74 -2.00
N MET A 160 -1.21 7.65 -1.63
CA MET A 160 -1.77 6.38 -1.15
C MET A 160 -1.87 5.35 -2.29
N ALA A 161 -2.27 5.82 -3.48
CA ALA A 161 -2.32 4.99 -4.68
C ALA A 161 -0.91 4.58 -5.15
N SER A 162 0.05 5.52 -5.19
CA SER A 162 1.42 5.25 -5.62
C SER A 162 2.10 4.22 -4.72
N ALA A 163 2.05 4.43 -3.39
CA ALA A 163 2.66 3.52 -2.43
C ALA A 163 2.03 2.11 -2.50
N SER A 164 0.70 2.03 -2.65
CA SER A 164 0.01 0.74 -2.79
C SER A 164 0.39 -0.01 -4.07
N LEU A 165 0.43 0.69 -5.21
CA LEU A 165 0.79 0.10 -6.49
C LEU A 165 2.26 -0.33 -6.52
N ASP A 166 3.15 0.49 -5.99
CA ASP A 166 4.59 0.21 -5.99
C ASP A 166 4.94 -0.91 -5.01
N MET A 167 4.22 -1.04 -3.89
CA MET A 167 4.30 -2.21 -3.01
C MET A 167 3.94 -3.50 -3.75
N LEU A 168 2.88 -3.48 -4.57
CA LEU A 168 2.50 -4.64 -5.38
C LEU A 168 3.56 -4.96 -6.44
N ARG A 169 4.16 -3.96 -7.08
CA ARG A 169 5.27 -4.17 -8.03
C ARG A 169 6.51 -4.74 -7.35
N ALA A 170 6.83 -4.29 -6.14
CA ALA A 170 8.00 -4.76 -5.42
C ALA A 170 7.85 -6.19 -4.88
N GLY A 171 6.62 -6.61 -4.61
CA GLY A 171 6.31 -7.92 -4.03
C GLY A 171 6.06 -9.04 -5.03
N MET A 172 6.05 -8.76 -6.34
CA MET A 172 5.60 -9.68 -7.40
C MET A 172 6.62 -9.87 -8.50
#